data_AF-A0A7S6WN66-F1
#
_entry.id   AF-A0A7S6WN66-F1
#
_cell.length_a   1.000
_cell.length_b   1.000
_cell.length_c   1.000
_cell.angle_alpha   90.00
_cell.angle_beta   90.00
_cell.angle_gamma   90.00
#
_symmetry.space_group_name_H-M   'P 1'
#
loop_
_entity.id
_entity.type
_entity.pdbx_description
1 polymer ?
#
loop_
_entity_poly.entity_id
_entity_poly.type
_entity_poly.pdbx_seq_one_letter_code
_entity_poly.pdbx_strand_id
1 'polypeptide(L)'
;MKKQFPILLCILLFFSCGIDDIIYLVSPTVIHDPSSHVDDEQKYFEFETSDKKNTEDALGYFKGFDIFYRIYENEAECVSAINSAYSYNDSNPSAAANYLLSSLSFSFLRSSVSSPNPLISSATADRKVSFRLTDYSTHKAEILINGINFGNVLRANNKSFSSILRTDPDVKTSNSSSSDLYVAVFTAAYGTDKYFKPFYSGIVKLGYVRINKPY
;
A
#
# COMPACT_ATOMS: atom_id res chain seq x y z
N MET A 1 -30.26 -71.34 14.49
CA MET A 1 -29.15 -70.52 15.05
C MET A 1 -28.84 -69.39 14.07
N LYS A 2 -29.29 -68.16 14.35
CA LYS A 2 -29.05 -67.00 13.47
C LYS A 2 -27.75 -66.32 13.92
N LYS A 3 -26.72 -66.29 13.07
CA LYS A 3 -25.47 -65.56 13.31
C LYS A 3 -25.72 -64.08 12.97
N GLN A 4 -25.66 -63.21 13.98
CA GLN A 4 -25.63 -61.76 13.77
C GLN A 4 -24.18 -61.33 13.59
N PHE A 5 -23.87 -60.69 12.46
CA PHE A 5 -22.60 -60.03 12.21
C PHE A 5 -22.63 -58.65 12.89
N PRO A 6 -21.63 -58.28 13.72
CA PRO A 6 -21.52 -56.92 14.20
C PRO A 6 -20.87 -56.07 13.10
N ILE A 7 -21.67 -55.23 12.43
CA ILE A 7 -21.16 -54.09 11.66
C ILE A 7 -20.83 -53.01 12.69
N LEU A 8 -19.59 -53.02 13.17
CA LEU A 8 -19.08 -52.03 14.11
C LEU A 8 -18.11 -51.09 13.39
N LEU A 9 -18.51 -49.82 13.35
CA LEU A 9 -17.66 -48.62 13.37
C LEU A 9 -16.84 -48.28 12.10
N CYS A 10 -17.50 -47.63 11.15
CA CYS A 10 -16.84 -46.73 10.18
C CYS A 10 -17.53 -45.34 10.18
N ILE A 11 -17.56 -44.65 11.34
CA ILE A 11 -18.14 -43.28 11.44
C ILE A 11 -17.07 -42.21 11.72
N LEU A 12 -15.77 -42.55 11.80
CA LEU A 12 -14.72 -41.59 12.18
C LEU A 12 -13.91 -40.98 11.02
N LEU A 13 -14.33 -41.09 9.76
CA LEU A 13 -13.53 -40.60 8.61
C LEU A 13 -14.05 -39.30 7.96
N PHE A 14 -14.95 -38.54 8.59
CA PHE A 14 -15.53 -37.32 7.99
C PHE A 14 -15.05 -35.98 8.56
N PHE A 15 -14.02 -35.92 9.41
CA PHE A 15 -13.50 -34.66 9.96
C PHE A 15 -12.06 -34.33 9.55
N SER A 16 -11.74 -34.47 8.26
CA SER A 16 -10.51 -33.87 7.73
C SER A 16 -10.66 -33.51 6.25
N CYS A 17 -11.67 -32.69 5.93
CA CYS A 17 -11.45 -31.68 4.89
C CYS A 17 -10.74 -30.51 5.58
N GLY A 18 -9.43 -30.65 5.80
CA GLY A 18 -8.57 -29.54 6.15
C GLY A 18 -8.42 -28.64 4.93
N ILE A 19 -9.47 -27.91 4.58
CA ILE A 19 -9.31 -26.71 3.77
C ILE A 19 -8.52 -25.75 4.65
N ASP A 20 -7.29 -25.42 4.23
CA ASP A 20 -6.57 -24.30 4.81
C ASP A 20 -7.46 -23.07 4.62
N ASP A 21 -7.83 -22.40 5.70
CA ASP A 21 -8.53 -21.12 5.64
C ASP A 21 -7.65 -20.14 4.83
N ILE A 22 -8.11 -19.79 3.62
CA ILE A 22 -7.43 -18.81 2.78
C ILE A 22 -7.74 -17.43 3.36
N ILE A 23 -6.76 -16.86 4.05
CA ILE A 23 -6.85 -15.48 4.54
C ILE A 23 -6.48 -14.55 3.40
N TYR A 24 -7.41 -13.65 3.04
CA TYR A 24 -7.16 -12.58 2.08
C TYR A 24 -7.49 -11.23 2.72
N LEU A 25 -6.76 -10.19 2.31
CA LEU A 25 -7.05 -8.82 2.72
C LEU A 25 -7.76 -8.10 1.57
N VAL A 26 -8.78 -7.33 1.94
CA VAL A 26 -9.48 -6.42 1.05
C VAL A 26 -8.64 -5.17 0.88
N SER A 27 -8.39 -4.78 -0.37
CA SER A 27 -7.66 -3.55 -0.71
C SER A 27 -8.44 -2.29 -0.29
N PRO A 28 -7.76 -1.16 -0.02
CA PRO A 28 -8.43 0.13 0.16
C PRO A 28 -9.07 0.63 -1.15
N THR A 29 -9.84 1.72 -1.09
CA THR A 29 -10.49 2.32 -2.26
C THR A 29 -9.93 3.72 -2.54
N VAL A 30 -9.54 4.01 -3.78
CA VAL A 30 -9.09 5.36 -4.17
C VAL A 30 -10.24 6.35 -4.09
N ILE A 31 -9.98 7.53 -3.52
CA ILE A 31 -10.93 8.65 -3.49
C ILE A 31 -10.43 9.79 -4.36
N HIS A 32 -9.12 10.10 -4.31
CA HIS A 32 -8.52 11.17 -5.12
C HIS A 32 -7.15 10.76 -5.66
N ASP A 33 -6.95 11.01 -6.96
CA ASP A 33 -5.72 10.76 -7.72
C ASP A 33 -5.20 12.11 -8.24
N PRO A 34 -4.02 12.58 -7.79
CA PRO A 34 -3.46 13.87 -8.21
C PRO A 34 -2.80 13.84 -9.61
N SER A 35 -2.84 12.70 -10.32
CA SER A 35 -2.23 12.56 -11.63
C SER A 35 -2.72 13.65 -12.57
N SER A 36 -1.80 14.28 -13.31
CA SER A 36 -2.07 15.35 -14.26
C SER A 36 -2.60 16.67 -13.67
N HIS A 37 -2.80 16.79 -12.36
CA HIS A 37 -3.17 18.06 -11.74
C HIS A 37 -1.96 19.00 -11.59
N VAL A 38 -2.11 20.23 -12.06
CA VAL A 38 -1.11 21.30 -11.92
C VAL A 38 -1.40 22.23 -10.75
N ASP A 39 -2.66 22.30 -10.32
CA ASP A 39 -3.14 23.15 -9.23
C ASP A 39 -2.73 22.59 -7.87
N ASP A 40 -2.10 23.44 -7.06
CA ASP A 40 -1.56 23.09 -5.74
C ASP A 40 -2.63 22.54 -4.77
N GLU A 41 -3.89 22.96 -4.92
CA GLU A 41 -5.02 22.44 -4.14
C GLU A 41 -5.31 20.96 -4.43
N GLN A 42 -5.04 20.50 -5.66
CA GLN A 42 -5.35 19.15 -6.13
C GLN A 42 -4.17 18.18 -6.01
N LYS A 43 -2.98 18.65 -5.61
CA LYS A 43 -1.76 17.84 -5.45
C LYS A 43 -1.73 17.06 -4.13
N TYR A 44 -2.70 16.18 -3.94
CA TYR A 44 -2.77 15.26 -2.81
C TYR A 44 -3.30 13.90 -3.23
N PHE A 45 -3.06 12.92 -2.38
CA PHE A 45 -3.60 11.59 -2.54
C PHE A 45 -4.68 11.40 -1.50
N GLU A 46 -5.78 10.71 -1.85
CA GLU A 46 -6.78 10.29 -0.87
C GLU A 46 -7.28 8.88 -1.17
N PHE A 47 -7.43 8.08 -0.13
CA PHE A 47 -8.07 6.78 -0.19
C PHE A 47 -8.88 6.49 1.07
N GLU A 48 -9.83 5.58 0.97
CA GLU A 48 -10.59 5.04 2.08
C GLU A 48 -10.04 3.66 2.44
N THR A 49 -9.77 3.44 3.72
CA THR A 49 -9.35 2.13 4.22
C THR A 49 -10.49 1.13 4.19
N SER A 50 -10.15 -0.15 4.12
CA SER A 50 -11.06 -1.29 4.25
C SER A 50 -10.95 -1.96 5.63
N ASP A 51 -10.75 -1.15 6.67
CA ASP A 51 -10.53 -1.56 8.06
C ASP A 51 -11.66 -2.46 8.58
N LYS A 52 -12.91 -2.05 8.35
CA LYS A 52 -14.09 -2.77 8.83
C LYS A 52 -14.13 -4.18 8.26
N LYS A 53 -14.02 -4.28 6.94
CA LYS A 53 -14.11 -5.57 6.23
C LYS A 53 -12.94 -6.49 6.60
N ASN A 54 -11.72 -5.96 6.67
CA ASN A 54 -10.54 -6.73 7.04
C ASN A 54 -10.57 -7.19 8.51
N THR A 55 -11.13 -6.38 9.42
CA THR A 55 -11.27 -6.77 10.83
C THR A 55 -12.34 -7.84 11.02
N GLU A 56 -13.38 -7.85 10.19
CA GLU A 56 -14.41 -8.90 10.18
C GLU A 56 -13.91 -10.21 9.54
N ASP A 57 -13.22 -10.14 8.40
CA ASP A 57 -12.88 -11.32 7.60
C ASP A 57 -11.49 -11.92 7.90
N ALA A 58 -10.54 -11.12 8.38
CA ALA A 58 -9.14 -11.50 8.58
C ALA A 58 -8.66 -11.18 10.00
N LEU A 59 -9.55 -11.37 10.99
CA LEU A 59 -9.31 -11.04 12.39
C LEU A 59 -8.01 -11.70 12.89
N GLY A 60 -7.15 -10.91 13.53
CA GLY A 60 -5.85 -11.35 14.06
C GLY A 60 -4.72 -11.34 13.03
N TYR A 61 -5.02 -11.39 11.73
CA TYR A 61 -4.02 -11.38 10.65
C TYR A 61 -3.84 -9.99 10.05
N PHE A 62 -4.93 -9.23 9.86
CA PHE A 62 -4.88 -7.84 9.39
C PHE A 62 -4.19 -6.92 10.41
N LYS A 63 -3.29 -6.05 9.92
CA LYS A 63 -2.51 -5.13 10.77
C LYS A 63 -2.72 -3.65 10.39
N GLY A 64 -3.09 -3.35 9.16
CA GLY A 64 -3.28 -1.96 8.70
C GLY A 64 -2.97 -1.77 7.22
N PHE A 65 -2.46 -0.61 6.83
CA PHE A 65 -2.16 -0.27 5.44
C PHE A 65 -0.76 0.32 5.31
N ASP A 66 -0.09 -0.03 4.22
CA ASP A 66 1.15 0.59 3.78
C ASP A 66 0.93 1.43 2.53
N ILE A 67 1.78 2.45 2.38
CA ILE A 67 1.83 3.32 1.22
C ILE A 67 3.23 3.18 0.63
N PHE A 68 3.30 2.95 -0.67
CA PHE A 68 4.54 2.74 -1.42
C PHE A 68 4.75 3.90 -2.36
N TYR A 69 5.99 4.38 -2.50
CA TYR A 69 6.32 5.43 -3.45
C TYR A 69 7.61 5.14 -4.22
N ARG A 70 7.75 5.78 -5.38
CA ARG A 70 9.02 5.87 -6.11
C ARG A 70 9.12 7.19 -6.86
N ILE A 71 10.30 7.78 -6.87
CA ILE A 71 10.58 9.09 -7.47
C ILE A 71 11.22 8.90 -8.84
N TYR A 72 10.81 9.67 -9.83
CA TYR A 72 11.31 9.59 -11.21
C TYR A 72 11.69 10.97 -11.73
N GLU A 73 12.81 11.06 -12.45
CA GLU A 73 13.18 12.29 -13.19
C GLU A 73 12.42 12.43 -14.53
N ASN A 74 11.77 11.36 -15.00
CA ASN A 74 11.04 11.31 -16.25
C ASN A 74 9.60 10.82 -16.04
N GLU A 75 8.63 11.56 -16.56
CA GLU A 75 7.20 11.26 -16.41
C GLU A 75 6.80 9.97 -17.12
N ALA A 76 7.31 9.73 -18.34
CA ALA A 76 6.98 8.53 -19.10
C ALA A 76 7.48 7.26 -18.40
N GLU A 77 8.64 7.30 -17.76
CA GLU A 77 9.13 6.20 -16.92
C GLU A 77 8.26 6.00 -15.67
N CYS A 78 7.79 7.08 -15.04
CA CYS A 78 6.86 7.04 -13.90
C CYS A 78 5.55 6.35 -14.29
N VAL A 79 4.92 6.81 -15.37
CA VAL A 79 3.66 6.26 -15.90
C VAL A 79 3.86 4.81 -16.36
N SER A 80 4.97 4.50 -17.02
CA SER A 80 5.28 3.12 -17.43
C SER A 80 5.38 2.19 -16.23
N ALA A 81 6.04 2.60 -15.15
CA ALA A 81 6.16 1.77 -13.95
C ALA A 81 4.81 1.57 -13.25
N ILE A 82 3.97 2.62 -13.20
CA ILE A 82 2.59 2.51 -12.70
C ILE A 82 1.81 1.47 -13.50
N ASN A 83 1.86 1.54 -14.83
CA ASN A 83 1.15 0.61 -15.71
C ASN A 83 1.69 -0.82 -15.55
N SER A 84 3.01 -1.01 -15.45
CA SER A 84 3.60 -2.34 -15.21
C SER A 84 3.15 -2.94 -13.87
N ALA A 85 3.11 -2.14 -12.80
CA ALA A 85 2.64 -2.58 -11.49
C ALA A 85 1.15 -2.96 -11.52
N TYR A 86 0.32 -2.12 -12.15
CA TYR A 86 -1.11 -2.34 -12.25
C TYR A 86 -1.44 -3.61 -13.05
N SER A 87 -0.82 -3.79 -14.22
CA SER A 87 -0.99 -5.01 -15.02
C SER A 87 -0.49 -6.27 -14.30
N TYR A 88 0.60 -6.18 -13.53
CA TYR A 88 1.07 -7.31 -12.72
C TYR A 88 0.06 -7.67 -11.61
N ASN A 89 -0.52 -6.65 -10.97
CA ASN A 89 -1.53 -6.80 -9.92
C ASN A 89 -2.80 -7.52 -10.40
N ASP A 90 -3.27 -7.25 -11.62
CA ASP A 90 -4.45 -7.92 -12.20
C ASP A 90 -4.29 -9.45 -12.26
N SER A 91 -3.05 -9.92 -12.44
CA SER A 91 -2.75 -11.36 -12.53
C SER A 91 -2.20 -11.95 -11.21
N ASN A 92 -1.61 -11.12 -10.35
CA ASN A 92 -0.86 -11.56 -9.17
C ASN A 92 -1.09 -10.64 -7.94
N PRO A 93 -2.34 -10.43 -7.49
CA PRO A 93 -2.66 -9.37 -6.52
C PRO A 93 -1.90 -9.55 -5.19
N SER A 94 -1.85 -10.76 -4.65
CA SER A 94 -1.17 -11.05 -3.38
C SER A 94 0.36 -10.89 -3.43
N ALA A 95 0.95 -10.87 -4.63
CA ALA A 95 2.39 -10.68 -4.84
C ALA A 95 2.74 -9.26 -5.31
N ALA A 96 1.75 -8.43 -5.63
CA ALA A 96 1.98 -7.14 -6.28
C ALA A 96 2.77 -6.15 -5.41
N ALA A 97 2.53 -6.13 -4.10
CA ALA A 97 3.34 -5.32 -3.18
C ALA A 97 4.82 -5.74 -3.17
N ASN A 98 5.10 -7.05 -3.21
CA ASN A 98 6.48 -7.55 -3.31
C ASN A 98 7.12 -7.22 -4.66
N TYR A 99 6.34 -7.20 -5.74
CA TYR A 99 6.79 -6.75 -7.05
C TYR A 99 7.16 -5.26 -7.06
N LEU A 100 6.36 -4.40 -6.42
CA LEU A 100 6.70 -2.99 -6.21
C LEU A 100 8.08 -2.85 -5.53
N LEU A 101 8.28 -3.55 -4.41
CA LEU A 101 9.49 -3.44 -3.60
C LEU A 101 10.73 -4.07 -4.27
N SER A 102 10.59 -5.27 -4.81
CA SER A 102 11.74 -6.08 -5.26
C SER A 102 12.09 -5.84 -6.73
N SER A 103 11.10 -5.59 -7.58
CA SER A 103 11.30 -5.49 -9.03
C SER A 103 11.26 -4.06 -9.53
N LEU A 104 10.34 -3.25 -8.99
CA LEU A 104 10.23 -1.83 -9.35
C LEU A 104 10.94 -0.90 -8.36
N SER A 105 11.51 -1.43 -7.28
CA SER A 105 12.23 -0.73 -6.21
C SER A 105 11.52 0.52 -5.67
N PHE A 106 10.22 0.37 -5.42
CA PHE A 106 9.44 1.28 -4.58
C PHE A 106 9.91 1.17 -3.12
N SER A 107 9.63 2.23 -2.36
CA SER A 107 9.97 2.37 -0.95
C SER A 107 8.72 2.62 -0.11
N PHE A 108 8.75 2.27 1.16
CA PHE A 108 7.67 2.57 2.10
C PHE A 108 7.64 4.06 2.44
N LEU A 109 6.47 4.67 2.33
CA LEU A 109 6.21 5.98 2.90
C LEU A 109 6.20 5.87 4.43
N ARG A 110 6.67 6.92 5.11
CA ARG A 110 6.75 6.99 6.57
C ARG A 110 6.05 8.22 7.10
N SER A 111 5.82 8.23 8.40
CA SER A 111 5.31 9.38 9.16
C SER A 111 6.29 9.76 10.24
N SER A 112 6.27 11.02 10.67
CA SER A 112 7.03 11.50 11.83
C SER A 112 6.61 10.86 13.16
N VAL A 113 5.46 10.19 13.23
CA VAL A 113 4.94 9.61 14.48
C VAL A 113 4.84 8.09 14.48
N SER A 114 4.99 7.43 13.32
CA SER A 114 4.73 6.01 13.18
C SER A 114 5.95 5.24 12.71
N SER A 115 6.16 4.07 13.31
CA SER A 115 7.11 3.08 12.85
C SER A 115 6.63 2.43 11.55
N PRO A 116 7.54 1.90 10.71
CA PRO A 116 7.16 1.33 9.42
C PRO A 116 6.38 0.02 9.61
N ASN A 117 5.43 -0.21 8.70
CA ASN A 117 4.70 -1.45 8.44
C ASN A 117 3.80 -1.95 9.58
N PRO A 118 2.51 -1.57 9.59
CA PRO A 118 1.85 -0.67 8.64
C PRO A 118 2.04 0.80 9.00
N LEU A 119 2.15 1.66 7.98
CA LEU A 119 2.10 3.12 8.17
C LEU A 119 0.81 3.56 8.88
N ILE A 120 -0.34 3.01 8.45
CA ILE A 120 -1.65 3.27 9.02
C ILE A 120 -2.09 2.01 9.78
N SER A 121 -2.01 2.01 11.11
CA SER A 121 -2.44 0.87 11.93
C SER A 121 -3.93 0.59 11.78
N SER A 122 -4.32 -0.67 11.88
CA SER A 122 -5.72 -1.11 11.77
C SER A 122 -6.65 -0.40 12.77
N ALA A 123 -7.90 -0.25 12.36
CA ALA A 123 -8.99 0.25 13.17
C ALA A 123 -10.25 -0.62 12.99
N THR A 124 -11.29 -0.33 13.76
CA THR A 124 -12.58 -1.05 13.68
C THR A 124 -13.54 -0.50 12.63
N ALA A 125 -13.24 0.68 12.07
CA ALA A 125 -14.05 1.36 11.08
C ALA A 125 -13.16 1.91 9.97
N ASP A 126 -13.72 1.98 8.76
CA ASP A 126 -13.09 2.58 7.59
C ASP A 126 -12.80 4.07 7.86
N ARG A 127 -11.67 4.54 7.32
CA ARG A 127 -11.12 5.87 7.55
C ARG A 127 -10.64 6.44 6.23
N LYS A 128 -10.86 7.74 6.06
CA LYS A 128 -10.27 8.50 4.96
C LYS A 128 -8.84 8.86 5.33
N VAL A 129 -7.90 8.50 4.47
CA VAL A 129 -6.49 8.85 4.58
C VAL A 129 -6.16 9.77 3.42
N SER A 130 -5.77 11.00 3.73
CA SER A 130 -5.30 11.96 2.73
C SER A 130 -3.90 12.44 3.08
N PHE A 131 -3.06 12.69 2.08
CA PHE A 131 -1.69 13.15 2.34
C PHE A 131 -1.08 13.93 1.17
N ARG A 132 -0.09 14.75 1.50
CA ARG A 132 0.74 15.52 0.55
C ARG A 132 2.21 15.22 0.77
N LEU A 133 2.98 15.08 -0.31
CA LEU A 133 4.40 14.76 -0.22
C LEU A 133 5.28 15.99 0.06
N THR A 134 4.82 17.18 -0.34
CA THR A 134 5.49 18.46 -0.13
C THR A 134 4.48 19.52 0.30
N ASP A 135 4.99 20.62 0.85
CA ASP A 135 4.19 21.82 1.14
C ASP A 135 3.73 22.48 -0.17
N TYR A 136 2.48 22.93 -0.19
CA TYR A 136 1.86 23.66 -1.30
C TYR A 136 1.03 24.83 -0.75
N SER A 137 1.50 26.06 -0.96
CA SER A 137 0.83 27.26 -0.44
C SER A 137 0.52 27.14 1.07
N THR A 138 -0.76 27.09 1.46
CA THR A 138 -1.23 26.92 2.84
C THR A 138 -1.31 25.47 3.31
N HIS A 139 -1.09 24.48 2.43
CA HIS A 139 -1.18 23.05 2.73
C HIS A 139 0.20 22.47 3.03
N LYS A 140 0.27 21.60 4.05
CA LYS A 140 1.52 21.01 4.53
C LYS A 140 1.74 19.59 4.03
N ALA A 141 2.99 19.16 4.01
CA ALA A 141 3.41 17.78 3.76
C ALA A 141 3.05 16.87 4.95
N GLU A 142 1.76 16.62 5.14
CA GLU A 142 1.21 15.89 6.28
C GLU A 142 0.28 14.76 5.83
N ILE A 143 0.07 13.82 6.75
CA ILE A 143 -0.93 12.76 6.65
C ILE A 143 -2.09 13.14 7.54
N LEU A 144 -3.29 13.11 6.99
CA LEU A 144 -4.54 13.31 7.70
C LEU A 144 -5.33 12.00 7.70
N ILE A 145 -5.83 11.59 8.87
CA ILE A 145 -6.74 10.46 9.04
C ILE A 145 -8.08 11.04 9.52
N ASN A 146 -9.14 10.90 8.72
CA ASN A 146 -10.43 11.55 8.94
C ASN A 146 -10.30 13.08 9.18
N GLY A 147 -9.37 13.72 8.45
CA GLY A 147 -9.08 15.15 8.59
C GLY A 147 -8.24 15.53 9.81
N ILE A 148 -7.83 14.58 10.64
CA ILE A 148 -6.99 14.82 11.83
C ILE A 148 -5.53 14.57 11.45
N ASN A 149 -4.64 15.52 11.80
CA ASN A 149 -3.20 15.36 11.57
C ASN A 149 -2.67 14.12 12.32
N PHE A 150 -2.15 13.19 11.54
CA PHE A 150 -1.45 12.00 12.01
C PHE A 150 0.04 12.29 12.16
N GLY A 151 0.65 12.98 11.21
CA GLY A 151 2.05 13.41 11.27
C GLY A 151 2.57 13.88 9.93
N ASN A 152 3.82 14.32 9.89
CA ASN A 152 4.47 14.78 8.66
C ASN A 152 4.83 13.59 7.76
N VAL A 153 4.68 13.76 6.46
CA VAL A 153 5.09 12.76 5.46
C VAL A 153 6.61 12.69 5.39
N LEU A 154 7.15 11.48 5.47
CA LEU A 154 8.57 11.19 5.35
C LEU A 154 8.83 10.10 4.31
N ARG A 155 10.00 10.17 3.70
CA ARG A 155 10.58 9.11 2.87
C ARG A 155 11.06 7.94 3.72
N ALA A 156 11.37 6.81 3.09
CA ALA A 156 11.84 5.60 3.78
C ALA A 156 13.12 5.84 4.63
N ASN A 157 13.95 6.79 4.21
CA ASN A 157 15.16 7.24 4.90
C ASN A 157 14.92 8.30 6.00
N ASN A 158 13.66 8.52 6.40
CA ASN A 158 13.23 9.52 7.39
C ASN A 158 13.50 10.98 7.00
N LYS A 159 13.71 11.27 5.70
CA LYS A 159 13.86 12.65 5.20
C LYS A 159 12.57 13.14 4.54
N SER A 160 12.41 14.45 4.46
CA SER A 160 11.37 15.09 3.64
C SER A 160 11.62 14.87 2.14
N PHE A 161 10.56 15.00 1.33
CA PHE A 161 10.66 15.11 -0.14
C PHE A 161 11.29 16.43 -0.60
N SER A 162 11.40 17.43 0.28
CA SER A 162 12.17 18.66 0.01
C SER A 162 13.70 18.46 0.10
N SER A 163 14.16 17.26 0.47
CA SER A 163 15.57 16.92 0.67
C SER A 163 15.97 15.66 -0.11
N ILE A 164 15.46 15.54 -1.34
CA ILE A 164 15.83 14.47 -2.27
C ILE A 164 17.22 14.74 -2.82
N LEU A 165 18.04 13.70 -2.90
CA LEU A 165 19.28 13.72 -3.66
C LEU A 165 19.14 12.83 -4.89
N ARG A 166 19.77 13.22 -6.00
CA ARG A 166 19.76 12.43 -7.24
C ARG A 166 20.25 10.99 -7.06
N THR A 167 21.13 10.77 -6.08
CA THR A 167 21.73 9.47 -5.76
C THR A 167 20.93 8.65 -4.76
N ASP A 168 19.80 9.15 -4.27
CA ASP A 168 18.98 8.40 -3.31
C ASP A 168 18.41 7.12 -3.97
N PRO A 169 18.32 6.01 -3.23
CA PRO A 169 17.90 4.71 -3.78
C PRO A 169 16.44 4.66 -4.24
N ASP A 170 15.62 5.60 -3.78
CA ASP A 170 14.21 5.75 -4.17
C ASP A 170 14.01 6.67 -5.40
N VAL A 171 15.11 7.16 -6.01
CA VAL A 171 15.12 7.99 -7.21
C VAL A 171 15.54 7.18 -8.45
N LYS A 172 14.66 7.12 -9.44
CA LYS A 172 14.98 6.68 -10.80
C LYS A 172 15.50 7.87 -11.61
N THR A 173 16.81 7.88 -11.84
CA THR A 173 17.46 8.91 -12.63
C THR A 173 17.25 8.69 -14.12
N SER A 174 17.27 9.79 -14.88
CA SER A 174 17.22 9.81 -16.33
C SER A 174 18.01 11.02 -16.87
N ASN A 175 18.24 11.09 -18.17
CA ASN A 175 18.86 12.27 -18.81
C ASN A 175 17.85 13.43 -19.01
N SER A 176 16.79 13.48 -18.21
CA SER A 176 15.76 14.52 -18.27
C SER A 176 16.29 15.87 -17.78
N SER A 177 16.08 16.91 -18.58
CA SER A 177 16.34 18.32 -18.22
C SER A 177 15.20 18.97 -17.43
N SER A 178 14.16 18.21 -17.06
CA SER A 178 13.02 18.69 -16.29
C SER A 178 13.44 19.32 -14.95
N SER A 179 12.82 20.42 -14.57
CA SER A 179 12.90 21.00 -13.21
C SER A 179 12.07 20.23 -12.19
N ASP A 180 11.34 19.21 -12.64
CA ASP A 180 10.34 18.51 -11.85
C ASP A 180 10.72 17.04 -11.66
N LEU A 181 10.23 16.47 -10.57
CA LEU A 181 10.22 15.05 -10.25
C LEU A 181 8.77 14.55 -10.24
N TYR A 182 8.60 13.28 -10.56
CA TYR A 182 7.30 12.60 -10.60
C TYR A 182 7.33 11.49 -9.55
N VAL A 183 6.40 11.52 -8.59
CA VAL A 183 6.35 10.52 -7.52
C VAL A 183 5.15 9.61 -7.73
N ALA A 184 5.39 8.37 -8.14
CA ALA A 184 4.36 7.34 -8.25
C ALA A 184 4.01 6.81 -6.87
N VAL A 185 2.72 6.56 -6.61
CA VAL A 185 2.23 6.11 -5.30
C VAL A 185 1.20 4.99 -5.43
N PHE A 186 1.36 3.97 -4.57
CA PHE A 186 0.42 2.86 -4.39
C PHE A 186 0.11 2.67 -2.91
N THR A 187 -0.98 1.96 -2.60
CA THR A 187 -1.29 1.50 -1.25
C THR A 187 -1.81 0.06 -1.26
N ALA A 188 -1.66 -0.65 -0.14
CA ALA A 188 -2.24 -1.98 0.05
C ALA A 188 -2.55 -2.22 1.53
N ALA A 189 -3.53 -3.08 1.81
CA ALA A 189 -3.71 -3.64 3.14
C ALA A 189 -2.56 -4.59 3.47
N TYR A 190 -2.11 -4.55 4.71
CA TYR A 190 -0.98 -5.29 5.26
C TYR A 190 -1.46 -6.21 6.40
N GLY A 191 -0.93 -7.43 6.41
CA GLY A 191 -1.17 -8.41 7.44
C GLY A 191 0.00 -9.37 7.62
N THR A 192 -0.14 -10.24 8.61
CA THR A 192 0.80 -11.33 8.88
C THR A 192 0.04 -12.64 9.03
N ASP A 193 0.52 -13.74 8.47
CA ASP A 193 -0.09 -15.06 8.66
C ASP A 193 0.18 -15.62 10.07
N LYS A 194 -0.26 -16.87 10.32
CA LYS A 194 -0.05 -17.57 11.61
C LYS A 194 1.41 -17.79 11.99
N TYR A 195 2.34 -17.65 11.03
CA TYR A 195 3.78 -17.75 11.22
C TYR A 195 4.48 -16.38 11.20
N PHE A 196 3.70 -15.30 11.32
CA PHE A 196 4.19 -13.92 11.26
C PHE A 196 4.82 -13.53 9.91
N LYS A 197 4.54 -14.29 8.84
CA LYS A 197 5.01 -13.92 7.51
C LYS A 197 4.13 -12.78 6.97
N PRO A 198 4.73 -11.68 6.49
CA PRO A 198 3.97 -10.57 5.93
C PRO A 198 3.27 -10.98 4.64
N PHE A 199 2.06 -10.49 4.45
CA PHE A 199 1.31 -10.58 3.20
C PHE A 199 0.46 -9.32 2.99
N TYR A 200 0.06 -9.08 1.74
CA TYR A 200 -0.68 -7.90 1.34
C TYR A 200 -1.94 -8.26 0.56
N SER A 201 -2.90 -7.34 0.54
CA SER A 201 -3.93 -7.33 -0.50
C SER A 201 -3.32 -7.06 -1.88
N GLY A 202 -4.15 -7.07 -2.93
CA GLY A 202 -3.81 -6.38 -4.18
C GLY A 202 -3.44 -4.92 -3.92
N ILE A 203 -2.48 -4.40 -4.68
CA ILE A 203 -2.10 -2.98 -4.63
C ILE A 203 -3.16 -2.14 -5.32
N VAL A 204 -3.29 -0.90 -4.86
CA VAL A 204 -4.19 0.10 -5.41
C VAL A 204 -3.35 1.28 -5.88
N LYS A 205 -3.52 1.66 -7.14
CA LYS A 205 -2.86 2.83 -7.72
C LYS A 205 -3.47 4.10 -7.12
N LEU A 206 -2.67 4.91 -6.42
CA LEU A 206 -3.07 6.26 -6.02
C LEU A 206 -2.66 7.32 -7.05
N GLY A 207 -1.84 6.93 -8.04
CA GLY A 207 -1.45 7.77 -9.16
C GLY A 207 -0.03 8.31 -9.01
N TYR A 208 0.22 9.50 -9.52
CA TYR A 208 1.47 10.22 -9.32
C TYR A 208 1.24 11.71 -9.07
N VAL A 209 2.22 12.35 -8.42
CA VAL A 209 2.24 13.81 -8.26
C VAL A 209 3.54 14.38 -8.78
N ARG A 210 3.46 15.56 -9.39
CA ARG A 210 4.62 16.35 -9.81
C ARG A 210 5.09 17.27 -8.70
N ILE A 211 6.37 17.20 -8.34
CA ILE A 211 7.02 18.04 -7.32
C ILE A 211 8.24 18.74 -7.91
N ASN A 212 8.64 19.87 -7.32
CA ASN A 212 9.86 20.56 -7.72
C ASN A 212 11.10 19.71 -7.39
N LYS A 213 12.06 19.67 -8.32
CA LYS A 213 13.36 19.02 -8.11
C LYS A 213 14.21 19.86 -7.15
N PRO A 214 14.70 19.30 -6.03
CA PRO A 214 15.43 20.07 -5.01
C PRO A 214 16.96 20.13 -5.22
N TYR A 215 17.48 19.62 -6.34
CA TYR A 215 18.92 19.56 -6.65
C TYR A 215 19.22 20.00 -8.08
#